data_AF-A0A0E3SQ13-F1
#
_entry.id   AF-A0A0E3SQ13-F1
#
_cell.length_a   1.000
_cell.length_b   1.000
_cell.length_c   1.000
_cell.angle_alpha   90.00
_cell.angle_beta   90.00
_cell.angle_gamma   90.00
#
_symmetry.space_group_name_H-M   'P 1'
#
loop_
_entity.id
_entity.type
_entity.pdbx_description
1 polymer ?
#
loop_
_entity_poly.entity_id
_entity_poly.type
_entity_poly.pdbx_seq_one_letter_code
_entity_poly.pdbx_strand_id
1 'polypeptide(L)'
;MNEQNYPEFTGLELSPRKIDYLKFILEKGGTVKTTEISSVLKVDPSTTTKTLNELAGAGYLNHIPYRGVDLTEMGEAYTQFLIRRHRILSLLLTHYGLSSEEACSEVSRFEAFVSRDAINKICSSMGHPMFGVCGEISHENCLHEEKHH
;
A
#
# COMPACT_ATOMS: atom_id res chain seq x y z
N MET A 1 16.25 3.74 17.52
CA MET A 1 14.90 4.05 18.01
C MET A 1 13.95 3.22 17.16
N ASN A 2 13.34 2.23 17.80
CA ASN A 2 12.39 1.20 17.34
C ASN A 2 12.60 0.54 15.97
N GLU A 3 13.37 -0.55 15.96
CA GLU A 3 13.22 -1.65 15.00
C GLU A 3 11.87 -2.33 15.27
N GLN A 4 10.80 -1.79 14.69
CA GLN A 4 9.49 -2.45 14.75
C GLN A 4 9.54 -3.64 13.78
N ASN A 5 9.85 -4.82 14.34
CA ASN A 5 10.01 -6.07 13.63
C ASN A 5 8.62 -6.63 13.25
N TYR A 6 7.99 -6.01 12.26
CA TYR A 6 6.75 -6.51 11.68
C TYR A 6 7.00 -7.85 11.01
N PRO A 7 6.02 -8.78 11.02
CA PRO A 7 6.14 -10.00 10.22
C PRO A 7 6.47 -9.61 8.77
N GLU A 8 7.52 -10.23 8.25
CA GLU A 8 8.03 -9.96 6.92
C GLU A 8 6.95 -10.32 5.91
N PHE A 9 6.38 -9.32 5.23
CA PHE A 9 5.40 -9.51 4.17
C PHE A 9 6.05 -9.38 2.80
N THR A 10 5.60 -10.23 1.88
CA THR A 10 6.06 -10.27 0.48
C THR A 10 5.44 -9.17 -0.37
N GLY A 11 4.31 -8.62 0.08
CA GLY A 11 3.52 -7.63 -0.67
C GLY A 11 2.52 -8.25 -1.65
N LEU A 12 2.36 -9.58 -1.63
CA LEU A 12 1.51 -10.35 -2.53
C LEU A 12 0.31 -11.02 -1.81
N GLU A 13 0.13 -10.74 -0.52
CA GLU A 13 -0.85 -11.39 0.34
C GLU A 13 -2.30 -10.99 0.02
N LEU A 14 -2.49 -9.80 -0.57
CA LEU A 14 -3.79 -9.19 -0.78
C LEU A 14 -4.12 -9.02 -2.26
N SER A 15 -5.34 -9.40 -2.63
CA SER A 15 -5.91 -9.08 -3.95
C SER A 15 -6.00 -7.57 -4.19
N PRO A 16 -6.02 -7.11 -5.46
CA PRO A 16 -6.20 -5.68 -5.80
C PRO A 16 -7.37 -5.02 -5.04
N ARG A 17 -8.52 -5.70 -4.97
CA ARG A 17 -9.69 -5.16 -4.27
C ARG A 17 -9.45 -4.91 -2.78
N LYS A 18 -8.69 -5.77 -2.10
CA LYS A 18 -8.38 -5.63 -0.68
C LYS A 18 -7.38 -4.50 -0.42
N ILE A 19 -6.46 -4.28 -1.37
CA ILE A 19 -5.50 -3.16 -1.34
C ILE A 19 -6.24 -1.82 -1.32
N ASP A 20 -7.31 -1.67 -2.11
CA ASP A 20 -8.08 -0.42 -2.18
C ASP A 20 -8.72 -0.06 -0.83
N TYR A 21 -9.17 -1.05 -0.06
CA TYR A 21 -9.73 -0.83 1.28
C TYR A 21 -8.68 -0.28 2.23
N LEU A 22 -7.49 -0.88 2.25
CA LEU A 22 -6.42 -0.44 3.13
C LEU A 22 -5.93 0.97 2.77
N LYS A 23 -5.71 1.25 1.48
CA LYS A 23 -5.33 2.59 1.01
C LYS A 23 -6.36 3.65 1.40
N PHE A 24 -7.64 3.35 1.23
CA PHE A 24 -8.72 4.27 1.60
C PHE A 24 -8.78 4.55 3.10
N ILE A 25 -8.63 3.51 3.95
CA ILE A 25 -8.64 3.68 5.40
C ILE A 25 -7.44 4.52 5.85
N LEU A 26 -6.25 4.29 5.27
CA LEU A 26 -5.07 5.11 5.56
C LEU A 26 -5.26 6.56 5.15
N GLU A 27 -5.81 6.81 3.96
CA GLU A 27 -6.08 8.16 3.46
C GLU A 27 -7.02 8.96 4.36
N LYS A 28 -8.06 8.30 4.88
CA LYS A 28 -9.03 8.94 5.78
C LYS A 28 -8.45 9.30 7.14
N GLY A 29 -7.57 8.45 7.66
CA GLY A 29 -6.98 8.59 8.98
C GLY A 29 -7.98 8.30 10.11
N GLY A 30 -7.56 7.49 11.08
CA GLY A 30 -8.40 7.09 12.22
C GLY A 30 -9.50 6.08 11.84
N THR A 31 -10.56 6.03 12.65
CA THR A 31 -11.64 5.04 12.50
C THR A 31 -12.62 5.43 11.39
N VAL A 32 -12.80 4.53 10.41
CA VAL A 32 -13.68 4.73 9.24
C VAL A 32 -14.91 3.82 9.33
N LYS A 33 -16.10 4.39 9.06
CA LYS A 33 -17.36 3.63 9.09
C LYS A 33 -17.51 2.73 7.86
N THR A 34 -18.03 1.52 8.05
CA THR A 34 -18.34 0.58 6.95
C THR A 34 -19.19 1.20 5.84
N THR A 35 -20.19 2.02 6.20
CA THR A 35 -21.07 2.70 5.23
C THR A 35 -20.34 3.70 4.36
N GLU A 36 -19.32 4.37 4.91
CA GLU A 36 -18.48 5.30 4.14
C GLU A 36 -17.61 4.53 3.14
N ILE A 37 -16.99 3.43 3.60
CA ILE A 37 -16.17 2.55 2.75
C ILE A 37 -17.00 2.00 1.59
N SER A 38 -18.19 1.46 1.86
CA SER A 38 -19.07 0.93 0.82
C SER A 38 -19.48 1.99 -0.22
N SER A 39 -19.73 3.22 0.23
CA SER A 39 -20.14 4.33 -0.63
C SER A 39 -19.01 4.76 -1.56
N VAL A 40 -17.82 4.99 -1.00
CA VAL A 40 -16.66 5.49 -1.76
C VAL A 40 -16.14 4.44 -2.74
N LEU A 41 -15.98 3.19 -2.27
CA LEU A 41 -15.50 2.10 -3.12
C LEU A 41 -16.57 1.55 -4.06
N LYS A 42 -17.83 2.04 -3.97
CA LYS A 42 -18.98 1.61 -4.78
C LYS A 42 -19.18 0.10 -4.72
N VAL A 43 -19.04 -0.46 -3.53
CA VAL A 43 -19.24 -1.88 -3.22
C VAL A 43 -20.45 -2.03 -2.33
N ASP A 44 -21.26 -3.08 -2.54
CA ASP A 44 -22.42 -3.28 -1.68
C ASP A 44 -22.03 -3.48 -0.19
N PRO A 45 -22.90 -3.11 0.76
CA PRO A 45 -22.58 -3.17 2.18
C PRO A 45 -22.23 -4.59 2.70
N SER A 46 -22.82 -5.64 2.13
CA SER A 46 -22.57 -7.02 2.56
C SER A 46 -21.18 -7.49 2.13
N THR A 47 -20.76 -7.19 0.89
CA THR A 47 -19.39 -7.47 0.43
C THR A 47 -18.37 -6.63 1.17
N THR A 48 -18.70 -5.37 1.49
CA THR A 48 -17.84 -4.50 2.29
C THR A 48 -17.61 -5.10 3.67
N THR A 49 -18.68 -5.49 4.37
CA THR A 49 -18.58 -6.11 5.70
C THR A 49 -17.76 -7.41 5.65
N LYS A 50 -18.01 -8.27 4.65
CA LYS A 50 -17.23 -9.51 4.46
C LYS A 50 -15.75 -9.22 4.27
N THR A 51 -15.40 -8.28 3.41
CA THR A 51 -14.00 -7.92 3.10
C THR A 51 -13.29 -7.34 4.33
N LEU A 52 -13.98 -6.49 5.09
CA LEU A 52 -13.45 -5.94 6.34
C LEU A 52 -13.20 -7.02 7.39
N ASN A 53 -14.11 -7.99 7.53
CA ASN A 53 -13.92 -9.12 8.44
C ASN A 53 -12.74 -10.00 8.03
N GLU A 54 -12.55 -10.25 6.73
CA GLU A 54 -11.39 -10.99 6.23
C GLU A 54 -10.07 -10.26 6.49
N LEU A 55 -10.03 -8.94 6.29
CA LEU A 55 -8.86 -8.11 6.56
C LEU A 55 -8.55 -8.02 8.06
N ALA A 56 -9.57 -7.90 8.91
CA ALA A 56 -9.43 -7.91 10.36
C ALA A 56 -8.95 -9.29 10.86
N GLY A 57 -9.52 -10.38 10.34
CA GLY A 57 -9.09 -11.75 10.65
C GLY A 57 -7.66 -12.05 10.22
N ALA A 58 -7.16 -11.38 9.18
CA ALA A 58 -5.76 -11.44 8.74
C ALA A 58 -4.83 -10.47 9.50
N GLY A 59 -5.35 -9.67 10.43
CA GLY A 59 -4.56 -8.79 11.29
C GLY A 59 -4.23 -7.41 10.71
N TYR A 60 -4.80 -7.01 9.57
CA TYR A 60 -4.55 -5.69 8.97
C TYR A 60 -5.43 -4.58 9.54
N LEU A 61 -6.57 -4.93 10.15
CA LEU A 61 -7.55 -3.96 10.67
C LEU A 61 -7.97 -4.31 12.09
N ASN A 62 -8.21 -3.30 12.94
CA ASN A 62 -9.00 -3.49 14.14
C ASN A 62 -10.46 -3.17 13.84
N HIS A 63 -11.34 -4.08 14.22
CA HIS A 63 -12.78 -3.84 14.16
C HIS A 63 -13.26 -3.27 15.51
N ILE A 64 -13.78 -2.05 15.49
CA ILE A 64 -14.31 -1.39 16.68
C ILE A 64 -15.84 -1.47 16.63
N PRO A 65 -16.48 -2.24 17.54
CA PRO A 65 -17.94 -2.40 17.55
C PRO A 65 -18.67 -1.05 17.50
N TYR A 66 -19.60 -0.93 16.56
CA TYR A 66 -20.44 0.25 16.32
C TYR A 66 -19.69 1.54 15.89
N ARG A 67 -18.35 1.52 15.79
CA ARG A 67 -17.57 2.69 15.39
C ARG A 67 -16.98 2.56 13.98
N GLY A 68 -16.60 1.35 13.58
CA GLY A 68 -16.02 1.09 12.26
C GLY A 68 -14.72 0.30 12.35
N VAL A 69 -13.79 0.62 11.46
CA VAL A 69 -12.48 -0.05 11.36
C VAL A 69 -11.35 0.97 11.35
N ASP A 70 -10.21 0.61 11.90
CA ASP A 70 -8.94 1.32 11.71
C ASP A 70 -7.82 0.34 11.34
N LEU A 71 -6.67 0.87 10.91
CA LEU A 71 -5.50 0.05 10.62
C LEU A 71 -4.85 -0.41 11.93
N THR A 72 -4.39 -1.66 11.94
CA THR A 72 -3.40 -2.10 12.92
C THR A 72 -2.02 -1.55 12.54
N GLU A 73 -1.03 -1.66 13.43
CA GLU A 73 0.35 -1.29 13.08
C GLU A 73 0.86 -2.08 11.85
N MET A 74 0.53 -3.37 11.76
CA MET A 74 0.84 -4.20 10.59
C MET A 74 0.10 -3.70 9.33
N GLY A 75 -1.19 -3.36 9.47
CA GLY A 75 -1.99 -2.78 8.40
C GLY A 75 -1.40 -1.50 7.86
N GLU A 76 -0.97 -0.62 8.75
CA GLU A 76 -0.34 0.64 8.40
C GLU A 76 0.99 0.41 7.66
N ALA A 77 1.89 -0.40 8.20
CA ALA A 77 3.17 -0.73 7.55
C ALA A 77 2.97 -1.36 6.15
N TYR A 78 2.02 -2.30 6.03
CA TYR A 78 1.68 -2.91 4.75
C TYR A 78 1.14 -1.87 3.76
N THR A 79 0.27 -0.98 4.21
CA THR A 79 -0.35 0.05 3.35
C THR A 79 0.65 1.11 2.91
N GLN A 80 1.57 1.51 3.78
CA GLN A 80 2.67 2.39 3.41
C GLN A 80 3.55 1.76 2.33
N PHE A 81 3.83 0.46 2.43
CA PHE A 81 4.49 -0.27 1.34
C PHE A 81 3.67 -0.26 0.04
N LEU A 82 2.35 -0.47 0.09
CA LEU A 82 1.49 -0.43 -1.09
C LEU A 82 1.57 0.93 -1.82
N ILE A 83 1.61 2.03 -1.06
CA ILE A 83 1.77 3.38 -1.61
C ILE A 83 3.17 3.56 -2.21
N ARG A 84 4.21 3.12 -1.51
CA ARG A 84 5.59 3.18 -2.01
C ARG A 84 5.75 2.39 -3.32
N ARG A 85 5.18 1.19 -3.39
CA ARG A 85 5.15 0.35 -4.58
C ARG A 85 4.54 1.08 -5.78
N HIS A 86 3.39 1.71 -5.58
CA HIS A 86 2.73 2.49 -6.62
C HIS A 86 3.65 3.60 -7.15
N ARG A 87 4.26 4.37 -6.24
CA ARG A 87 5.11 5.53 -6.58
C ARG A 87 6.40 5.13 -7.31
N ILE A 88 7.02 4.01 -6.93
CA ILE A 88 8.22 3.49 -7.60
C ILE A 88 7.87 3.02 -9.02
N LEU A 89 6.81 2.22 -9.16
CA LEU A 89 6.41 1.69 -10.47
C LEU A 89 5.93 2.79 -11.41
N SER A 90 5.21 3.81 -10.91
CA SER A 90 4.76 4.91 -11.76
C SER A 90 5.94 5.76 -12.20
N LEU A 91 6.88 6.07 -11.30
CA LEU A 91 8.10 6.76 -11.66
C LEU A 91 8.90 5.97 -12.71
N LEU A 92 9.05 4.65 -12.54
CA LEU A 92 9.67 3.76 -13.53
C LEU A 92 9.04 3.93 -14.91
N LEU A 93 7.70 3.84 -15.03
CA LEU A 93 7.04 3.98 -16.32
C LEU A 93 7.19 5.39 -16.92
N THR A 94 7.20 6.44 -16.09
CA THR A 94 7.45 7.80 -16.59
C THR A 94 8.87 7.99 -17.14
N HIS A 95 9.87 7.29 -16.58
CA HIS A 95 11.22 7.29 -17.17
C HIS A 95 11.26 6.68 -18.58
N TYR A 96 10.29 5.82 -18.92
CA TYR A 96 10.13 5.24 -20.25
C TYR A 96 9.14 6.00 -21.14
N GLY A 97 8.74 7.21 -20.75
CA GLY A 97 8.02 8.14 -21.61
C GLY A 97 6.50 8.15 -21.46
N LEU A 98 5.94 7.43 -20.49
CA LEU A 98 4.52 7.57 -20.15
C LEU A 98 4.30 8.89 -19.40
N SER A 99 3.16 9.53 -19.65
CA SER A 99 2.70 10.63 -18.80
C SER A 99 2.39 10.13 -17.38
N SER A 100 2.34 11.04 -16.41
CA SER A 100 2.00 10.68 -15.02
C SER A 100 0.65 9.98 -14.90
N GLU A 101 -0.35 10.38 -15.69
CA GLU A 101 -1.69 9.79 -15.69
C GLU A 101 -1.67 8.38 -16.29
N GLU A 102 -1.03 8.20 -17.45
CA GLU A 102 -0.87 6.88 -18.07
C GLU A 102 -0.09 5.93 -17.14
N ALA A 103 0.98 6.42 -16.50
CA ALA A 103 1.78 5.64 -15.58
C ALA A 103 0.99 5.21 -14.33
N CYS A 104 0.35 6.13 -13.59
CA CYS A 104 -0.43 5.73 -12.40
C CYS A 104 -1.61 4.79 -12.82
N SER A 105 -2.21 4.96 -14.02
CA SER A 105 -3.26 4.09 -14.57
C SER A 105 -2.77 2.67 -14.88
N GLU A 106 -1.67 2.52 -15.63
CA GLU A 106 -1.12 1.20 -15.97
C GLU A 106 -0.61 0.47 -14.73
N VAL A 107 0.07 1.17 -13.82
CA VAL A 107 0.58 0.59 -12.57
C VAL A 107 -0.53 0.00 -11.72
N SER A 108 -1.67 0.68 -11.61
CA SER A 108 -2.82 0.19 -10.83
C SER A 108 -3.35 -1.17 -11.32
N ARG A 109 -3.10 -1.53 -12.59
CA ARG A 109 -3.53 -2.82 -13.15
C ARG A 109 -2.67 -4.00 -12.72
N PHE A 110 -1.39 -3.78 -12.40
CA PHE A 110 -0.44 -4.86 -12.15
C PHE A 110 0.33 -4.77 -10.83
N GLU A 111 0.30 -3.62 -10.13
CA GLU A 111 1.12 -3.42 -8.94
C GLU A 111 0.89 -4.48 -7.86
N ALA A 112 -0.33 -5.00 -7.73
CA ALA A 112 -0.69 -6.05 -6.78
C ALA A 112 0.13 -7.35 -6.95
N PHE A 113 0.73 -7.55 -8.13
CA PHE A 113 1.50 -8.74 -8.47
C PHE A 113 3.02 -8.50 -8.43
N VAL A 114 3.47 -7.32 -8.00
CA VAL A 114 4.90 -7.00 -7.86
C VAL A 114 5.30 -7.11 -6.40
N SER A 115 6.25 -8.01 -6.12
CA SER A 115 6.72 -8.29 -4.76
C SER A 115 7.54 -7.14 -4.19
N ARG A 116 7.62 -7.10 -2.85
CA ARG A 116 8.45 -6.15 -2.11
C ARG A 116 9.91 -6.18 -2.54
N ASP A 117 10.47 -7.36 -2.76
CA ASP A 117 11.85 -7.53 -3.21
C ASP A 117 12.09 -6.93 -4.60
N ALA A 118 11.15 -7.12 -5.53
CA ALA A 118 11.23 -6.53 -6.86
C ALA A 118 11.20 -5.00 -6.77
N ILE A 119 10.30 -4.44 -5.94
CA ILE A 119 10.23 -2.99 -5.70
C ILE A 119 11.52 -2.45 -5.07
N ASN A 120 12.11 -3.17 -4.12
CA ASN A 120 13.38 -2.77 -3.50
C ASN A 120 14.52 -2.73 -4.52
N LYS A 121 14.62 -3.73 -5.41
CA LYS A 121 15.63 -3.77 -6.47
C LYS A 121 15.42 -2.67 -7.50
N ILE A 122 14.18 -2.41 -7.92
CA ILE A 122 13.86 -1.30 -8.83
C ILE A 122 14.24 0.04 -8.18
N CYS A 123 13.86 0.24 -6.92
CA CYS A 123 14.19 1.44 -6.16
C CYS A 123 15.71 1.69 -6.08
N SER A 124 16.48 0.66 -5.75
CA SER A 124 17.95 0.73 -5.71
C SER A 124 18.53 1.03 -7.10
N SER A 125 18.04 0.37 -8.15
CA SER A 125 18.47 0.64 -9.54
C SER A 125 18.16 2.07 -10.01
N MET A 126 17.20 2.74 -9.39
CA MET A 126 16.83 4.13 -9.67
C MET A 126 17.56 5.13 -8.76
N GLY A 127 18.51 4.69 -7.94
CA GLY A 127 19.29 5.56 -7.06
C GLY A 127 18.50 6.09 -5.86
N HIS A 128 17.56 5.29 -5.32
CA HIS A 128 16.74 5.65 -4.16
C HIS A 128 16.01 6.99 -4.31
N PRO A 129 15.12 7.13 -5.30
CA PRO A 129 14.43 8.39 -5.56
C PRO A 129 13.57 8.81 -4.36
N MET A 130 13.65 10.07 -3.95
CA MET A 130 12.88 10.60 -2.82
C MET A 130 11.47 11.07 -3.22
N PHE A 131 11.25 11.34 -4.51
CA PHE A 131 9.98 11.85 -5.03
C PHE A 131 9.65 11.17 -6.36
N GLY A 132 8.37 10.82 -6.54
CA GLY A 132 7.81 10.33 -7.79
C GLY A 132 6.59 11.14 -8.23
N VAL A 133 6.02 10.78 -9.37
CA VAL A 133 4.87 11.51 -9.95
C VAL A 133 3.60 11.42 -9.12
N CYS A 134 3.43 10.37 -8.32
CA CYS A 134 2.30 10.21 -7.39
C CYS A 134 2.72 10.52 -5.90
N GLY A 135 3.82 11.29 -5.66
CA GLY A 135 4.20 11.84 -4.33
C GLY A 135 5.57 11.40 -3.78
N GLU A 136 5.82 11.70 -2.49
CA GLU A 136 7.07 11.35 -1.77
C GLU A 136 7.26 9.84 -1.63
N ILE A 137 8.50 9.34 -1.69
CA ILE A 137 8.80 7.91 -1.60
C ILE A 137 9.51 7.63 -0.27
N SER A 138 8.91 6.77 0.56
CA SER A 138 9.51 6.33 1.82
C SER A 138 10.59 5.26 1.59
N HIS A 139 11.62 5.27 2.43
CA HIS A 139 12.81 4.40 2.31
C HIS A 139 13.13 3.66 3.60
N GLU A 140 12.10 3.14 4.29
CA GLU A 140 12.22 2.56 5.65
C GLU A 140 13.42 1.64 5.85
N ASN A 141 13.81 0.84 4.83
CA ASN A 141 14.96 -0.07 4.89
C ASN A 141 15.93 0.06 3.70
N CYS A 142 15.82 1.11 2.86
CA CYS A 142 16.61 1.19 1.62
C CYS A 142 18.02 1.76 1.80
N LEU A 143 18.27 2.53 2.85
CA LEU A 143 19.53 3.26 3.02
C LEU A 143 20.62 2.47 3.76
N HIS A 144 20.42 1.18 4.01
CA HIS A 144 21.34 0.36 4.81
C HIS A 144 22.37 -0.46 4.01
N GLU A 145 22.34 -0.44 2.67
CA GLU A 145 23.27 -1.23 1.84
C GLU A 145 24.37 -0.42 1.12
N GLU A 146 24.57 0.87 1.43
CA GLU A 146 25.69 1.65 0.89
C GLU A 146 26.95 1.66 1.78
N LYS A 147 27.31 0.50 2.35
CA LYS A 147 28.69 0.26 2.80
C LYS A 147 29.13 -1.13 2.39
N HIS A 148 30.27 -1.16 1.69
CA HIS A 148 31.05 -2.32 1.21
C HIS A 148 30.74 -2.77 -0.23
N HIS A 149 31.42 -2.20 -1.23
CA HIS A 149 32.77 -2.58 -1.68
C HIS A 149 33.32 -1.56 -2.67
#